data_AF-A0A9D7XRX2-F1
#
_entry.id   AF-A0A9D7XRX2-F1
#
_cell.length_a   1.000
_cell.length_b   1.000
_cell.length_c   1.000
_cell.angle_alpha   90.00
_cell.angle_beta   90.00
_cell.angle_gamma   90.00
#
_symmetry.space_group_name_H-M   'P 1'
#
loop_
_entity.id
_entity.type
_entity.pdbx_description
1 polymer ?
#
loop_
_entity_poly.entity_id
_entity_poly.type
_entity_poly.pdbx_seq_one_letter_code
_entity_poly.pdbx_strand_id
1 'polypeptide(L)'
;MNRYYIIVPVVLMAVFVFFERGAAKETKILEEKKLVVEQQKKDAELAKKKELEEKARIDSEKRNAERLVEEKAAAKKKKDAYDAKIQKMKDDLKRYTDDVDVNTKLVAKLEKELAEKRDQRARDNRAVFELAKKVEFTKKMRRDAELEVQRFNEMLATRANESAMAKAPVIATAANAKE
;
A
#
# COMPACT_ATOMS: atom_id res chain seq x y z
N MET A 1 21.51 100.39 -88.25
CA MET A 1 21.85 99.35 -87.26
C MET A 1 20.85 98.21 -87.40
N ASN A 2 21.30 97.02 -87.78
CA ASN A 2 20.42 95.96 -88.29
C ASN A 2 19.54 95.34 -87.20
N ARG A 3 18.21 95.39 -87.38
CA ARG A 3 17.17 94.88 -86.45
C ARG A 3 17.26 93.37 -86.16
N TYR A 4 18.06 92.64 -86.95
CA TYR A 4 18.33 91.20 -86.79
C TYR A 4 19.03 90.85 -85.46
N TYR A 5 19.87 91.73 -84.91
CA TYR A 5 20.57 91.47 -83.64
C TYR A 5 19.65 91.49 -82.40
N ILE A 6 18.40 91.98 -82.53
CA ILE A 6 17.41 92.02 -81.45
C ILE A 6 16.36 90.91 -81.63
N ILE A 7 15.87 90.71 -82.86
CA ILE A 7 14.80 89.75 -83.14
C ILE A 7 15.26 88.30 -82.90
N VAL A 8 16.47 87.95 -83.36
CA VAL A 8 17.01 86.60 -83.23
C VAL A 8 17.17 86.16 -81.76
N PRO A 9 17.80 86.94 -80.85
CA PRO A 9 17.89 86.55 -79.44
C PRO A 9 16.55 86.49 -78.72
N VAL A 10 15.56 87.32 -79.11
CA VAL A 10 14.21 87.28 -78.51
C VAL A 10 13.46 86.01 -78.92
N VAL A 11 13.58 85.57 -80.18
CA VAL A 11 12.99 84.31 -80.64
C VAL A 11 13.69 83.12 -80.00
N LEU A 12 15.02 83.16 -79.86
CA LEU A 12 15.79 82.12 -79.17
C LEU A 12 15.42 82.02 -77.68
N MET A 13 15.23 83.16 -77.00
CA MET A 13 14.70 83.21 -75.62
C MET A 13 13.31 82.60 -75.52
N ALA A 14 12.40 82.91 -76.45
CA ALA A 14 11.05 82.36 -76.44
C ALA A 14 11.03 80.83 -76.62
N VAL A 15 11.87 80.31 -77.53
CA VAL A 15 12.04 78.86 -77.73
C VAL A 15 12.67 78.21 -76.49
N PHE A 16 13.67 78.86 -75.89
CA PHE A 16 14.33 78.38 -74.68
C PHE A 16 13.38 78.28 -73.48
N VAL A 17 12.55 79.30 -73.23
CA VAL A 17 11.55 79.29 -72.15
C VAL A 17 10.48 78.21 -72.37
N PHE A 18 10.11 77.92 -73.62
CA PHE A 18 9.18 76.84 -73.93
C PHE A 18 9.80 75.47 -73.66
N PHE A 19 11.06 75.28 -74.05
CA PHE A 19 11.82 74.05 -73.77
C PHE A 19 12.07 73.84 -72.27
N GLU A 20 12.46 74.89 -71.53
CA GLU A 20 12.65 74.80 -70.07
C GLU A 20 11.35 74.45 -69.34
N ARG A 21 10.20 75.02 -69.74
CA ARG A 21 8.91 74.66 -69.15
C ARG A 21 8.50 73.22 -69.45
N GLY A 22 8.89 72.68 -70.61
CA GLY A 22 8.74 71.26 -70.93
C GLY A 22 9.61 70.37 -70.05
N ALA A 23 10.90 70.68 -69.97
CA ALA A 23 11.87 69.95 -69.15
C ALA A 23 11.52 70.02 -67.64
N ALA A 24 11.08 71.17 -67.14
CA ALA A 24 10.66 71.35 -65.74
C ALA A 24 9.36 70.59 -65.39
N LYS A 25 8.51 70.27 -66.38
CA LYS A 25 7.34 69.41 -66.18
C LYS A 25 7.74 67.93 -66.21
N GLU A 26 8.64 67.52 -67.10
CA GLU A 26 9.16 66.15 -67.13
C GLU A 26 9.92 65.80 -65.85
N THR A 27 10.73 66.70 -65.29
CA THR A 27 11.42 66.47 -64.02
C THR A 27 10.46 66.30 -62.85
N LYS A 28 9.39 67.14 -62.77
CA LYS A 28 8.35 67.00 -61.75
C LYS A 28 7.58 65.68 -61.86
N ILE A 29 7.22 65.26 -63.07
CA ILE A 29 6.56 63.98 -63.31
C ILE A 29 7.47 62.80 -62.94
N LEU A 30 8.79 62.91 -63.19
CA LEU A 30 9.77 61.91 -62.79
C LEU A 30 9.95 61.84 -61.26
N GLU A 31 9.94 62.98 -60.57
CA GLU A 31 10.01 63.06 -59.10
C GLU A 31 8.74 62.50 -58.44
N GLU A 32 7.56 62.85 -58.93
CA GLU A 32 6.28 62.29 -58.47
C GLU A 32 6.23 60.77 -58.69
N LYS A 33 6.69 60.28 -59.85
CA LYS A 33 6.79 58.83 -60.11
C LYS A 33 7.76 58.13 -59.15
N LYS A 34 8.89 58.75 -58.82
CA LYS A 34 9.85 58.21 -57.83
C LYS A 34 9.23 58.13 -56.44
N LEU A 35 8.52 59.18 -56.01
CA LEU A 35 7.82 59.21 -54.72
C LEU A 35 6.73 58.15 -54.62
N VAL A 36 5.93 57.95 -55.68
CA VAL A 36 4.90 56.90 -55.73
C VAL A 36 5.52 55.51 -55.67
N VAL A 37 6.61 55.26 -56.40
CA VAL A 37 7.33 53.98 -56.36
C VAL A 37 7.96 53.73 -54.98
N GLU A 38 8.48 54.78 -54.33
CA GLU A 38 9.06 54.67 -52.99
C GLU A 38 7.99 54.41 -51.92
N GLN A 39 6.82 55.05 -52.02
CA GLN A 39 5.66 54.76 -51.17
C GLN A 39 5.16 53.33 -51.37
N GLN A 40 5.00 52.87 -52.61
CA GLN A 40 4.60 51.48 -52.89
C GLN A 40 5.59 50.45 -52.33
N LYS A 41 6.90 50.74 -52.36
CA LYS A 41 7.92 49.89 -51.74
C LYS A 41 7.79 49.87 -50.20
N LYS A 42 7.60 51.04 -49.58
CA LYS A 42 7.39 51.16 -48.13
C LYS A 42 6.13 50.43 -47.68
N ASP A 43 5.03 50.55 -48.43
CA ASP A 43 3.77 49.87 -48.14
C ASP A 43 3.90 48.35 -48.30
N ALA A 44 4.61 47.87 -49.33
CA ALA A 44 4.90 46.46 -49.53
C ALA A 44 5.81 45.89 -48.43
N GLU A 45 6.80 46.65 -47.96
CA GLU A 45 7.65 46.26 -46.82
C GLU A 45 6.86 46.23 -45.51
N LEU A 46 5.98 47.21 -45.27
CA LEU A 46 5.09 47.23 -44.10
C LEU A 46 4.11 46.07 -44.11
N ALA A 47 3.53 45.72 -45.26
CA ALA A 47 2.65 44.56 -45.41
C ALA A 47 3.41 43.25 -45.08
N LYS A 48 4.62 43.07 -45.63
CA LYS A 48 5.45 41.89 -45.33
C LYS A 48 5.86 41.82 -43.85
N LYS A 49 6.18 42.95 -43.22
CA LYS A 49 6.47 43.01 -41.79
C LYS A 49 5.27 42.60 -40.95
N LYS A 50 4.07 43.12 -41.26
CA LYS A 50 2.82 42.74 -40.57
C LYS A 50 2.50 41.25 -40.73
N GLU A 51 2.64 40.69 -41.92
CA GLU A 51 2.42 39.25 -42.13
C GLU A 51 3.41 38.38 -41.36
N LEU A 52 4.68 38.79 -41.28
CA LEU A 52 5.69 38.09 -40.50
C LEU A 52 5.42 38.19 -39.00
N GLU A 53 5.02 39.37 -38.52
CA GLU A 53 4.63 39.59 -37.12
C GLU A 53 3.39 38.78 -36.74
N GLU A 54 2.36 38.73 -37.58
CA GLU A 54 1.16 37.93 -37.35
C GLU A 54 1.47 36.42 -37.35
N LYS A 55 2.28 35.94 -38.30
CA LYS A 55 2.73 34.54 -38.32
C LYS A 55 3.56 34.20 -37.08
N ALA A 56 4.46 35.08 -36.66
CA ALA A 56 5.24 34.91 -35.44
C ALA A 56 4.35 34.90 -34.19
N ARG A 57 3.32 35.75 -34.14
CA ARG A 57 2.37 35.80 -33.02
C ARG A 57 1.54 34.51 -32.94
N ILE A 58 0.98 34.05 -34.06
CA ILE A 58 0.19 32.81 -34.13
C ILE A 58 1.03 31.61 -33.74
N ASP A 59 2.27 31.52 -34.22
CA ASP A 59 3.17 30.42 -33.88
C ASP A 59 3.55 30.46 -32.38
N SER A 60 3.83 31.63 -31.83
CA SER A 60 4.08 31.79 -30.38
C SER A 60 2.85 31.43 -29.54
N GLU A 61 1.65 31.83 -29.95
CA GLU A 61 0.39 31.50 -29.29
C GLU A 61 0.13 29.98 -29.32
N LYS A 62 0.37 29.32 -30.44
CA LYS A 62 0.26 27.85 -30.56
C LYS A 62 1.21 27.11 -29.63
N ARG A 63 2.50 27.48 -29.62
CA ARG A 63 3.49 26.86 -28.73
C ARG A 63 3.16 27.08 -27.26
N ASN A 64 2.65 28.27 -26.90
CA ASN A 64 2.18 28.52 -25.53
C ASN A 64 0.95 27.69 -25.18
N ALA A 65 -0.01 27.56 -26.10
CA ALA A 65 -1.19 26.73 -25.88
C ALA A 65 -0.81 25.24 -25.67
N GLU A 66 0.10 24.72 -26.49
CA GLU A 66 0.64 23.35 -26.35
C GLU A 66 1.34 23.13 -25.01
N ARG A 67 2.23 24.05 -24.60
CA ARG A 67 2.88 24.02 -23.29
C ARG A 67 1.88 24.01 -22.14
N LEU A 68 0.86 24.88 -22.19
CA LEU A 68 -0.16 24.94 -21.13
C LEU A 68 -0.99 23.64 -21.06
N VAL A 69 -1.23 22.96 -22.18
CA VAL A 69 -1.91 21.66 -22.19
C VAL A 69 -1.02 20.58 -21.59
N GLU A 70 0.25 20.53 -21.99
CA GLU A 70 1.22 19.57 -21.45
C GLU A 70 1.46 19.77 -19.95
N GLU A 71 1.62 21.01 -19.49
CA GLU A 71 1.79 21.35 -18.07
C GLU A 71 0.56 20.95 -17.26
N LYS A 72 -0.65 21.23 -17.77
CA LYS A 72 -1.90 20.80 -17.11
C LYS A 72 -2.01 19.28 -17.05
N ALA A 73 -1.65 18.57 -18.12
CA ALA A 73 -1.66 17.11 -18.14
C ALA A 73 -0.63 16.52 -17.17
N ALA A 74 0.59 17.08 -17.13
CA ALA A 74 1.64 16.67 -16.21
C ALA A 74 1.25 16.95 -14.75
N ALA A 75 0.66 18.12 -14.46
CA ALA A 75 0.17 18.47 -13.13
C ALA A 75 -0.96 17.54 -12.67
N LYS A 76 -1.92 17.23 -13.55
CA LYS A 76 -2.97 16.25 -13.28
C LYS A 76 -2.39 14.86 -12.99
N LYS A 77 -1.52 14.34 -13.86
CA LYS A 77 -0.86 13.04 -13.63
C LYS A 77 -0.11 12.98 -12.31
N LYS A 78 0.61 14.06 -11.94
CA LYS A 78 1.30 14.15 -10.65
C LYS A 78 0.32 14.13 -9.48
N LYS A 79 -0.78 14.88 -9.58
CA LYS A 79 -1.83 14.92 -8.56
C LYS A 79 -2.52 13.56 -8.42
N ASP A 80 -2.93 12.95 -9.53
CA ASP A 80 -3.59 11.64 -9.53
C ASP A 80 -2.67 10.55 -8.95
N ALA A 81 -1.37 10.59 -9.29
CA ALA A 81 -0.38 9.68 -8.71
C ALA A 81 -0.18 9.88 -7.20
N TYR A 82 -0.22 11.13 -6.74
CA TYR A 82 -0.13 11.48 -5.33
C TYR A 82 -1.38 11.02 -4.56
N ASP A 83 -2.57 11.33 -5.09
CA ASP A 83 -3.85 10.93 -4.51
C ASP A 83 -3.97 9.40 -4.47
N ALA A 84 -3.54 8.69 -5.51
CA ALA A 84 -3.49 7.23 -5.52
C ALA A 84 -2.55 6.66 -4.45
N LYS A 85 -1.39 7.27 -4.21
CA LYS A 85 -0.49 6.87 -3.12
C LYS A 85 -1.12 7.11 -1.75
N ILE A 86 -1.79 8.24 -1.55
CA ILE A 86 -2.51 8.53 -0.30
C ILE A 86 -3.61 7.49 -0.07
N GLN A 87 -4.39 7.16 -1.09
CA GLN A 87 -5.46 6.17 -0.94
C GLN A 87 -4.89 4.80 -0.57
N LYS A 88 -3.82 4.36 -1.24
CA LYS A 88 -3.13 3.12 -0.84
C LYS A 88 -2.65 3.15 0.60
N MET A 89 -2.04 4.25 1.05
CA MET A 89 -1.63 4.37 2.46
C MET A 89 -2.81 4.34 3.43
N LYS A 90 -3.96 4.91 3.07
CA LYS A 90 -5.18 4.85 3.90
C LYS A 90 -5.74 3.43 3.96
N ASP A 91 -5.77 2.73 2.83
CA ASP A 91 -6.24 1.35 2.74
C ASP A 91 -5.32 0.42 3.55
N ASP A 92 -3.99 0.58 3.42
CA ASP A 92 -3.01 -0.17 4.19
C ASP A 92 -3.14 0.13 5.69
N LEU A 93 -3.27 1.39 6.08
CA LEU A 93 -3.48 1.79 7.49
C LEU A 93 -4.75 1.15 8.06
N LYS A 94 -5.85 1.19 7.31
CA LYS A 94 -7.10 0.54 7.73
C LYS A 94 -6.91 -0.96 7.90
N ARG A 95 -6.31 -1.62 6.92
CA ARG A 95 -6.02 -3.06 6.98
C ARG A 95 -5.19 -3.42 8.20
N TYR A 96 -4.11 -2.69 8.47
CA TYR A 96 -3.27 -2.95 9.64
C TYR A 96 -3.99 -2.68 10.96
N THR A 97 -4.89 -1.71 10.99
CA THR A 97 -5.71 -1.42 12.17
C THR A 97 -6.70 -2.55 12.43
N ASP A 98 -7.38 -3.03 11.39
CA ASP A 98 -8.28 -4.18 11.46
C ASP A 98 -7.52 -5.45 11.89
N ASP A 99 -6.32 -5.69 11.34
CA ASP A 99 -5.47 -6.82 11.72
C ASP A 99 -5.02 -6.74 13.19
N VAL A 100 -4.71 -5.55 13.72
CA VAL A 100 -4.38 -5.35 15.13
C VAL A 100 -5.56 -5.71 16.03
N ASP A 101 -6.78 -5.27 15.68
CA ASP A 101 -7.98 -5.57 16.46
C ASP A 101 -8.29 -7.08 16.49
N VAL A 102 -8.15 -7.76 15.35
CA VAL A 102 -8.34 -9.22 15.27
C VAL A 102 -7.29 -9.95 16.10
N ASN A 103 -6.02 -9.58 15.94
CA ASN A 103 -4.93 -10.23 16.66
C ASN A 103 -5.01 -9.98 18.17
N THR A 104 -5.41 -8.80 18.60
CA THR A 104 -5.59 -8.48 20.02
C THR A 104 -6.68 -9.35 20.66
N LYS A 105 -7.81 -9.55 19.95
CA LYS A 105 -8.88 -10.45 20.40
C LYS A 105 -8.40 -11.91 20.45
N LEU A 106 -7.62 -12.33 19.46
CA LEU A 106 -7.07 -13.68 19.39
C LEU A 106 -6.07 -13.94 20.53
N VAL A 107 -5.19 -12.98 20.84
CA VAL A 107 -4.28 -13.05 21.99
C VAL A 107 -5.06 -13.17 23.28
N ALA A 108 -6.04 -12.30 23.53
CA ALA A 108 -6.87 -12.36 24.74
C ALA A 108 -7.61 -13.71 24.87
N LYS A 109 -8.10 -14.27 23.76
CA LYS A 109 -8.72 -15.59 23.73
C LYS A 109 -7.73 -16.69 24.10
N LEU A 110 -6.54 -16.69 23.51
CA LEU A 110 -5.51 -17.69 23.79
C LEU A 110 -5.01 -17.60 25.23
N GLU A 111 -4.86 -16.40 25.79
CA GLU A 111 -4.49 -16.20 27.20
C GLU A 111 -5.55 -16.79 28.13
N LYS A 112 -6.84 -16.60 27.81
CA LYS A 112 -7.94 -17.21 28.56
C LYS A 112 -7.90 -18.74 28.47
N GLU A 113 -7.76 -19.30 27.28
CA GLU A 113 -7.65 -20.75 27.08
C GLU A 113 -6.43 -21.34 27.82
N LEU A 114 -5.30 -20.63 27.83
CA LEU A 114 -4.10 -21.03 28.56
C LEU A 114 -4.34 -21.07 30.07
N ALA A 115 -5.02 -20.06 30.62
CA ALA A 115 -5.41 -20.03 32.03
C ALA A 115 -6.35 -21.18 32.38
N GLU A 116 -7.40 -21.39 31.58
CA GLU A 116 -8.35 -22.49 31.77
C GLU A 116 -7.65 -23.86 31.72
N LYS A 117 -6.72 -24.07 30.79
CA LYS A 117 -5.93 -25.31 30.70
C LYS A 117 -5.00 -25.52 31.89
N ARG A 118 -4.39 -24.45 32.43
CA ARG A 118 -3.57 -24.52 33.65
C ARG A 118 -4.40 -24.90 34.86
N ASP A 119 -5.59 -24.32 35.00
CA ASP A 119 -6.54 -24.64 36.07
C ASP A 119 -7.03 -26.08 35.94
N GLN A 120 -7.36 -26.51 34.71
CA GLN A 120 -7.78 -27.88 34.45
C GLN A 120 -6.67 -28.88 34.82
N ARG A 121 -5.43 -28.63 34.39
CA ARG A 121 -4.27 -29.45 34.78
C ARG A 121 -4.11 -29.52 36.30
N ALA A 122 -4.27 -28.41 37.01
CA ALA A 122 -4.18 -28.40 38.46
C ALA A 122 -5.29 -29.23 39.12
N ARG A 123 -6.53 -29.15 38.62
CA ARG A 123 -7.65 -30.00 39.06
C ARG A 123 -7.39 -31.47 38.80
N ASP A 124 -6.96 -31.82 37.59
CA ASP A 124 -6.70 -33.20 37.20
C ASP A 124 -5.57 -33.80 38.02
N ASN A 125 -4.48 -33.05 38.26
CA ASN A 125 -3.39 -33.50 39.13
C ASN A 125 -3.86 -33.79 40.55
N ARG A 126 -4.74 -32.96 41.12
CA ARG A 126 -5.34 -33.21 42.43
C ARG A 126 -6.23 -34.46 42.40
N ALA A 127 -7.05 -34.62 41.36
CA ALA A 127 -7.92 -35.79 41.20
C ALA A 127 -7.10 -37.09 41.08
N VAL A 128 -6.01 -37.07 40.32
CA VAL A 128 -5.08 -38.21 40.20
C VAL A 128 -4.44 -38.54 41.55
N PHE A 129 -4.00 -37.53 42.29
CA PHE A 129 -3.42 -37.73 43.62
C PHE A 129 -4.42 -38.34 44.62
N GLU A 130 -5.65 -37.80 44.66
CA GLU A 130 -6.71 -38.34 45.51
C GLU A 130 -7.12 -39.77 45.10
N LEU A 131 -7.16 -40.06 43.80
CA LEU A 131 -7.41 -41.41 43.30
C LEU A 131 -6.30 -42.38 43.74
N ALA A 132 -5.03 -41.99 43.59
CA ALA A 132 -3.89 -42.78 44.03
C ALA A 132 -3.96 -43.06 45.54
N LYS A 133 -4.30 -42.05 46.35
CA LYS A 133 -4.50 -42.20 47.80
C LYS A 133 -5.61 -43.21 48.12
N LYS A 134 -6.75 -43.14 47.42
CA LYS A 134 -7.86 -44.11 47.60
C LYS A 134 -7.43 -45.52 47.26
N VAL A 135 -6.69 -45.72 46.17
CA VAL A 135 -6.17 -47.04 45.77
C VAL A 135 -5.21 -47.62 46.82
N GLU A 136 -4.30 -46.80 47.36
CA GLU A 136 -3.38 -47.27 48.40
C GLU A 136 -4.10 -47.56 49.72
N PHE A 137 -5.11 -46.76 50.07
CA PHE A 137 -5.96 -47.03 51.23
C PHE A 137 -6.73 -48.35 51.08
N THR A 138 -7.34 -48.62 49.93
CA THR A 138 -8.06 -49.88 49.70
C THR A 138 -7.13 -51.09 49.66
N LYS A 139 -5.92 -50.97 49.09
CA LYS A 139 -4.88 -52.01 49.19
C LYS A 139 -4.48 -52.29 50.62
N LYS A 140 -4.36 -51.26 51.47
CA LYS A 140 -4.07 -51.45 52.89
C LYS A 140 -5.21 -52.19 53.59
N MET A 141 -6.45 -51.74 53.43
CA MET A 141 -7.63 -52.40 54.00
C MET A 141 -7.74 -53.87 53.59
N ARG A 142 -7.44 -54.17 52.32
CA ARG A 142 -7.40 -55.55 51.83
C ARG A 142 -6.33 -56.39 52.55
N ARG A 143 -5.10 -55.87 52.69
CA ARG A 143 -4.03 -56.58 53.41
C ARG A 143 -4.37 -56.79 54.88
N ASP A 144 -4.98 -55.80 55.54
CA ASP A 144 -5.40 -55.91 56.93
C ASP A 144 -6.47 -57.00 57.09
N ALA A 145 -7.46 -57.05 56.18
CA ALA A 145 -8.48 -58.10 56.15
C ALA A 145 -7.88 -59.50 55.86
N GLU A 146 -6.91 -59.60 54.94
CA GLU A 146 -6.20 -60.86 54.66
C GLU A 146 -5.44 -61.37 55.90
N LEU A 147 -4.81 -60.48 56.66
CA LEU A 147 -4.13 -60.83 57.93
C LEU A 147 -5.12 -61.29 59.01
N GLU A 148 -6.30 -60.66 59.11
CA GLU A 148 -7.34 -61.09 60.05
C GLU A 148 -7.89 -62.47 59.70
N VAL A 149 -8.13 -62.75 58.41
CA VAL A 149 -8.54 -64.09 57.94
C VAL A 149 -7.47 -65.13 58.25
N GLN A 150 -6.19 -64.82 58.02
CA GLN A 150 -5.08 -65.70 58.38
C GLN A 150 -5.06 -66.00 59.88
N ARG A 151 -5.13 -64.98 60.74
CA ARG A 151 -5.18 -65.14 62.21
C ARG A 151 -6.39 -65.94 62.66
N PHE A 152 -7.56 -65.72 62.06
CA PHE A 152 -8.78 -66.47 62.39
C PHE A 152 -8.65 -67.93 61.98
N ASN A 153 -8.10 -68.22 60.80
CA ASN A 153 -7.83 -69.58 60.35
C ASN A 153 -6.80 -70.28 61.23
N GLU A 154 -5.74 -69.58 61.64
CA GLU A 154 -4.76 -70.08 62.62
C GLU A 154 -5.44 -70.41 63.95
N MET A 155 -6.29 -69.53 64.47
CA MET A 155 -7.04 -69.75 65.71
C MET A 155 -8.02 -70.93 65.59
N LEU A 156 -8.69 -71.09 64.44
CA LEU A 156 -9.53 -72.25 64.18
C LEU A 156 -8.71 -73.54 64.10
N ALA A 157 -7.55 -73.51 63.45
CA ALA A 157 -6.65 -74.65 63.35
C ALA A 157 -6.07 -75.05 64.72
N THR A 158 -5.66 -74.09 65.55
CA THR A 158 -5.19 -74.38 66.91
C THR A 158 -6.33 -74.94 67.76
N ARG A 159 -7.52 -74.34 67.74
CA ARG A 159 -8.69 -74.85 68.47
C ARG A 159 -9.14 -76.22 67.99
N ALA A 160 -9.06 -76.50 66.69
CA ALA A 160 -9.33 -77.83 66.15
C ALA A 160 -8.30 -78.85 66.67
N ASN A 161 -7.00 -78.52 66.68
CA ASN A 161 -5.95 -79.36 67.22
C ASN A 161 -6.07 -79.60 68.74
N GLU A 162 -6.57 -78.62 69.50
CA GLU A 162 -6.82 -78.71 70.94
C GLU A 162 -8.12 -79.45 71.28
N SER A 163 -9.08 -79.52 70.35
CA SER A 163 -10.34 -80.22 70.55
C SER A 163 -10.14 -81.74 70.56
N ALA A 164 -10.55 -82.39 71.65
CA ALA A 164 -10.44 -83.84 71.83
C ALA A 164 -11.15 -84.68 70.74
N MET A 165 -12.08 -84.09 69.98
CA MET A 165 -12.79 -84.73 68.87
C MET A 165 -11.96 -84.85 67.57
N ALA A 166 -10.87 -84.10 67.42
CA ALA A 166 -10.00 -84.13 66.23
C ALA A 166 -8.75 -85.01 66.41
N LYS A 167 -8.47 -85.46 67.63
CA LYS A 167 -7.50 -86.53 67.86
C LYS A 167 -8.16 -87.86 67.48
N ALA A 168 -7.59 -88.57 66.52
CA ALA A 168 -8.00 -89.94 66.23
C ALA A 168 -8.04 -90.74 67.54
N PRO A 169 -9.11 -91.51 67.82
CA PRO A 169 -9.16 -92.33 69.02
C PRO A 169 -7.93 -93.24 69.00
N VAL A 170 -7.15 -93.20 70.08
CA VAL A 170 -6.05 -94.13 70.28
C VAL A 170 -6.69 -95.51 70.37
N ILE A 171 -6.71 -96.25 69.26
CA ILE A 171 -7.04 -97.67 69.30
C ILE A 171 -5.90 -98.30 70.11
N ALA A 172 -6.19 -98.60 71.38
CA ALA A 172 -5.32 -99.39 72.22
C ALA A 172 -5.12 -100.74 71.52
N THR A 173 -3.99 -100.86 70.83
CA THR A 173 -3.53 -102.14 70.30
C THR A 173 -3.15 -102.99 71.50
N ALA A 174 -4.00 -103.99 71.75
CA ALA A 174 -3.74 -105.05 72.70
C ALA A 174 -2.44 -105.78 72.32
N ALA A 175 -1.39 -105.63 73.12
CA ALA A 175 -0.24 -106.51 73.14
C ALA A 175 0.63 -106.23 74.39
N ASN A 176 0.41 -106.99 75.46
CA ASN A 176 1.44 -107.89 75.97
C ASN A 176 0.89 -108.77 77.10
N ALA A 177 0.77 -110.05 76.78
CA ALA A 177 0.65 -111.15 77.72
C ALA A 177 2.01 -111.45 78.37
N LYS A 178 1.94 -111.94 79.63
CA LYS A 178 2.95 -112.47 80.58
C LYS A 178 2.80 -111.68 81.90
N GLU A 179 2.41 -112.26 83.02
CA GLU A 179 2.56 -113.63 83.56
C GLU A 179 1.24 -114.23 84.07
#